data_AF-A0A6L5BC35-F1
#
_entry.id   AF-A0A6L5BC35-F1
#
_cell.length_a   1.000
_cell.length_b   1.000
_cell.length_c   1.000
_cell.angle_alpha   90.00
_cell.angle_beta   90.00
_cell.angle_gamma   90.00
#
_symmetry.space_group_name_H-M   'P 1'
#
loop_
_entity.id
_entity.type
_entity.pdbx_description
1 polymer ?
#
loop_
_entity_poly.entity_id
_entity_poly.type
_entity_poly.pdbx_seq_one_letter_code
_entity_poly.pdbx_strand_id
1 'polypeptide(L)'
;MSELQLGRECKVYYENNCVGSVNIVDVQGTNFRFPNNEIVINRFSVKSNRCSPHSVAHSIASSSVLCKLEEDDVRSELYYLYISCISELKTGVVLLGKEVVHLVAMVSKYRNCACFWCYAVPPGLYSACLPMLDLRCLWIVLDLDETLIVGNTMRSFKDRIASLRRRITRETDPVRKSEIYSEIVLYEEDQRLLKQYIDRDSVVENGNFYNVQGEVVTLCESQKQIIRPVIRLLDRGMVLTRINPEVRDTSVLVRLRPGWEDLRSHLHSEERKRFEVYICTMAERNYALEMWRLLDPEAHLIDPKQILARVVCVKSGSRKSLHSVFQDKKFHSEMAMVIDDRLKVWEDVDQPRVQVVPAFSPYSAPQAEIGNVVPVLCVARNVACNVRGWFFKEFDENLSKTLSKLFYEDEVKNLPSPPDVSTYFMPEGGWLVNGQRCDLSGPDRQHTRQISLGQSTVDAVTVGLSSHVMESNSKEARERCESNQKNLSERSHPSGTGNEELLPPSMYVKKLQEIGKRCDLKVKYKFFVGTGDNLQFFAEVFFGCRKVGDGRGKTEKDAQQKAAEDALQKLGNGYVSYVSAHPEVINLK
;
A
#
# COMPACT_ATOMS: atom_id res chain seq x y z
N MET A 1 16.93 -49.83 13.80
CA MET A 1 17.86 -49.27 12.80
C MET A 1 17.05 -48.90 11.58
N SER A 2 16.60 -47.65 11.51
CA SER A 2 15.92 -47.07 10.35
C SER A 2 16.97 -46.68 9.32
N GLU A 3 16.77 -47.06 8.06
CA GLU A 3 17.64 -46.72 6.93
C GLU A 3 17.90 -45.21 6.91
N LEU A 4 19.17 -44.81 7.01
CA LEU A 4 19.60 -43.47 6.65
C LEU A 4 19.31 -43.28 5.16
N GLN A 5 18.35 -42.41 4.84
CA GLN A 5 18.24 -41.85 3.50
C GLN A 5 19.54 -41.08 3.24
N LEU A 6 20.46 -41.69 2.50
CA LEU A 6 21.73 -41.06 2.11
C LEU A 6 21.36 -39.86 1.23
N GLY A 7 21.57 -38.65 1.73
CA GLY A 7 21.36 -37.42 0.97
C GLY A 7 22.14 -37.45 -0.34
N ARG A 8 21.58 -36.88 -1.40
CA ARG A 8 22.27 -36.78 -2.69
C ARG A 8 23.23 -35.61 -2.63
N GLU A 9 24.53 -35.89 -2.74
CA GLU A 9 25.58 -34.88 -2.75
C GLU A 9 25.53 -34.05 -4.05
N CYS A 10 25.65 -32.73 -3.91
CA CYS A 10 25.54 -31.76 -4.99
C CYS A 10 26.61 -30.69 -4.82
N LYS A 11 27.37 -30.39 -5.87
CA LYS A 11 28.43 -29.37 -5.80
C LYS A 11 27.83 -27.97 -5.83
N VAL A 12 28.32 -27.08 -4.97
CA VAL A 12 27.90 -25.68 -4.95
C VAL A 12 29.00 -24.80 -5.49
N TYR A 13 28.63 -23.94 -6.43
CA TYR A 13 29.48 -22.92 -7.02
C TYR A 13 28.93 -21.55 -6.66
N TYR A 14 29.82 -20.63 -6.30
CA TYR A 14 29.51 -19.20 -6.28
C TYR A 14 30.24 -18.57 -7.46
N GLU A 15 29.46 -18.01 -8.39
CA GLU A 15 29.95 -17.62 -9.72
C GLU A 15 30.66 -18.79 -10.43
N ASN A 16 32.00 -18.77 -10.52
CA ASN A 16 32.80 -19.81 -11.17
C ASN A 16 33.62 -20.66 -10.20
N ASN A 17 33.55 -20.39 -8.89
CA ASN A 17 34.37 -21.06 -7.88
C ASN A 17 33.55 -22.10 -7.13
N CYS A 18 34.08 -23.31 -6.99
CA CYS A 18 33.46 -24.35 -6.16
C CYS A 18 33.64 -23.98 -4.69
N VAL A 19 32.53 -23.77 -3.97
CA VAL A 19 32.54 -23.28 -2.58
C VAL A 19 32.20 -24.37 -1.54
N GLY A 20 31.68 -25.52 -1.97
CA GLY A 20 31.31 -26.62 -1.08
C GLY A 20 30.51 -27.72 -1.77
N SER A 21 30.03 -28.70 -1.01
CA SER A 21 29.14 -29.77 -1.49
C SER A 21 28.02 -30.05 -0.48
N VAL A 22 26.78 -29.85 -0.88
CA VAL A 22 25.61 -30.01 -0.02
C VAL A 22 24.93 -31.35 -0.23
N ASN A 23 24.32 -31.86 0.84
CA ASN A 23 23.32 -32.92 0.74
C ASN A 23 21.95 -32.31 0.45
N ILE A 24 21.29 -32.81 -0.59
CA ILE A 24 19.90 -32.46 -0.89
C ILE A 24 18.99 -33.39 -0.09
N VAL A 25 18.12 -32.80 0.73
CA VAL A 25 17.04 -33.47 1.46
C VAL A 25 15.72 -33.15 0.78
N ASP A 26 15.08 -34.18 0.23
CA ASP A 26 13.82 -34.08 -0.49
C ASP A 26 12.68 -33.69 0.47
N VAL A 27 11.79 -32.79 0.01
CA VAL A 27 10.57 -32.42 0.75
C VAL A 27 9.41 -33.25 0.22
N GLN A 28 8.60 -33.83 1.11
CA GLN A 28 7.45 -34.66 0.72
C GLN A 28 6.53 -33.90 -0.25
N GLY A 29 6.17 -34.56 -1.36
CA GLY A 29 5.32 -33.98 -2.41
C GLY A 29 6.07 -33.18 -3.48
N THR A 30 7.40 -33.09 -3.39
CA THR A 30 8.25 -32.44 -4.40
C THR A 30 9.22 -33.46 -5.01
N ASN A 31 9.48 -33.35 -6.31
CA ASN A 31 10.48 -34.13 -7.04
C ASN A 31 11.48 -33.20 -7.74
N PHE A 32 11.88 -32.13 -7.05
CA PHE A 32 12.75 -31.11 -7.61
C PHE A 32 14.21 -31.59 -7.68
N ARG A 33 14.93 -31.22 -8.74
CA ARG A 33 16.35 -31.53 -8.92
C ARG A 33 17.08 -30.37 -9.57
N PHE A 34 18.27 -30.06 -9.05
CA PHE A 34 19.18 -29.16 -9.72
C PHE A 34 19.78 -29.83 -10.96
N PRO A 35 19.89 -29.11 -12.10
CA PRO A 35 20.55 -29.64 -13.29
C PRO A 35 21.99 -30.06 -13.00
N ASN A 36 22.44 -31.16 -13.62
CA ASN A 36 23.80 -31.70 -13.51
C ASN A 36 24.29 -32.03 -12.09
N ASN A 37 23.42 -32.03 -11.07
CA ASN A 37 23.80 -32.08 -9.66
C ASN A 37 24.79 -30.95 -9.28
N GLU A 38 24.55 -29.75 -9.83
CA GLU A 38 25.30 -28.54 -9.53
C GLU A 38 24.36 -27.40 -9.12
N ILE A 39 24.73 -26.67 -8.08
CA ILE A 39 24.05 -25.45 -7.65
C ILE A 39 24.97 -24.28 -7.95
N VAL A 40 24.60 -23.44 -8.91
CA VAL A 40 25.36 -22.23 -9.23
C VAL A 40 24.66 -21.02 -8.64
N ILE A 41 25.19 -20.51 -7.53
CA ILE A 41 24.75 -19.26 -6.93
C ILE A 41 25.31 -18.12 -7.78
N ASN A 42 24.44 -17.46 -8.54
CA ASN A 42 24.82 -16.41 -9.48
C ASN A 42 25.02 -15.05 -8.81
N ARG A 43 24.29 -14.79 -7.72
CA ARG A 43 24.33 -13.52 -6.96
C ARG A 43 23.62 -13.67 -5.62
N PHE A 44 23.69 -12.64 -4.79
CA PHE A 44 22.80 -12.48 -3.64
C PHE A 44 21.55 -11.66 -3.99
N SER A 45 20.46 -11.89 -3.25
CA SER A 45 19.28 -11.02 -3.34
C SER A 45 19.54 -9.63 -2.75
N VAL A 46 18.68 -8.68 -3.13
CA VAL A 46 18.62 -7.38 -2.47
C VAL A 46 18.25 -7.61 -1.00
N LYS A 47 18.93 -6.90 -0.08
CA LYS A 47 18.64 -6.99 1.36
C LYS A 47 17.37 -6.24 1.70
N SER A 48 16.60 -6.77 2.64
CA SER A 48 15.46 -6.09 3.24
C SER A 48 15.88 -5.20 4.40
N ASN A 49 15.15 -4.11 4.62
CA ASN A 49 15.30 -3.29 5.82
C ASN A 49 14.39 -3.72 6.98
N ARG A 50 13.43 -4.63 6.74
CA ARG A 50 12.40 -4.98 7.74
C ARG A 50 11.98 -6.45 7.72
N CYS A 51 11.85 -7.06 6.56
CA CYS A 51 11.37 -8.42 6.36
C CYS A 51 12.52 -9.45 6.38
N SER A 52 12.25 -10.64 6.93
CA SER A 52 13.21 -11.73 6.81
C SER A 52 13.21 -12.29 5.37
N PRO A 53 14.35 -12.82 4.87
CA PRO A 53 14.38 -13.47 3.56
C PRO A 53 13.39 -14.61 3.42
N HIS A 54 13.16 -15.36 4.50
CA HIS A 54 12.18 -16.44 4.58
C HIS A 54 10.75 -15.91 4.40
N SER A 55 10.37 -14.85 5.12
CA SER A 55 9.05 -14.23 4.99
C SER A 55 8.81 -13.72 3.57
N VAL A 56 9.80 -13.08 2.95
CA VAL A 56 9.67 -12.56 1.58
C VAL A 56 9.52 -13.71 0.58
N ALA A 57 10.45 -14.68 0.60
CA ALA A 57 10.44 -15.80 -0.32
C ALA A 57 9.15 -16.62 -0.22
N HIS A 58 8.71 -16.94 1.01
CA HIS A 58 7.49 -17.71 1.24
C HIS A 58 6.23 -16.99 0.77
N SER A 59 6.17 -15.66 0.89
CA SER A 59 5.01 -14.88 0.43
C SER A 59 4.83 -14.79 -1.08
N ILE A 60 5.88 -15.06 -1.86
CA ILE A 60 5.87 -14.82 -3.32
C ILE A 60 6.26 -16.05 -4.15
N ALA A 61 6.53 -17.16 -3.47
CA ALA A 61 6.95 -18.40 -4.13
C ALA A 61 5.80 -19.00 -4.93
N SER A 62 6.13 -19.58 -6.08
CA SER A 62 5.15 -20.28 -6.92
C SER A 62 4.68 -21.62 -6.34
N SER A 63 5.42 -22.13 -5.37
CA SER A 63 5.15 -23.38 -4.68
C SER A 63 5.67 -23.32 -3.24
N SER A 64 5.36 -24.36 -2.46
CA SER A 64 6.05 -24.59 -1.19
C SER A 64 7.55 -24.86 -1.40
N VAL A 65 8.29 -25.05 -0.30
CA VAL A 65 9.74 -25.34 -0.30
C VAL A 65 10.05 -26.51 -1.23
N LEU A 66 10.96 -26.29 -2.19
CA LEU A 66 11.33 -27.27 -3.20
C LEU A 66 12.19 -28.41 -2.63
N CYS A 67 13.17 -28.06 -1.82
CA CYS A 67 14.08 -28.98 -1.17
C CYS A 67 14.81 -28.27 -0.02
N LYS A 68 15.46 -29.05 0.84
CA LYS A 68 16.35 -28.57 1.89
C LYS A 68 17.79 -28.93 1.53
N LEU A 69 18.74 -28.07 1.89
CA LEU A 69 20.18 -28.29 1.67
C LEU A 69 20.89 -28.25 3.02
N GLU A 70 21.81 -29.18 3.25
CA GLU A 70 22.66 -29.20 4.44
C GLU A 70 24.11 -29.55 4.12
N GLU A 71 25.04 -28.89 4.78
CA GLU A 71 26.47 -29.24 4.80
C GLU A 71 27.06 -29.06 6.20
N ASP A 72 27.76 -30.09 6.67
CA ASP A 72 28.31 -30.17 8.02
C ASP A 72 29.74 -29.57 8.14
N ASP A 73 30.44 -29.27 7.02
CA ASP A 73 31.79 -28.67 7.08
C ASP A 73 31.74 -27.16 7.32
N VAL A 74 31.90 -26.77 8.59
CA VAL A 74 31.96 -25.37 9.04
C VAL A 74 33.17 -24.58 8.52
N ARG A 75 34.15 -25.24 7.90
CA ARG A 75 35.33 -24.58 7.32
C ARG A 75 35.18 -24.34 5.82
N SER A 76 34.10 -24.81 5.21
CA SER A 76 33.82 -24.62 3.78
C SER A 76 33.57 -23.13 3.46
N GLU A 77 33.89 -22.72 2.24
CA GLU A 77 33.52 -21.40 1.72
C GLU A 77 31.99 -21.22 1.70
N LEU A 78 31.24 -22.31 1.50
CA LEU A 78 29.80 -22.33 1.59
C LEU A 78 29.29 -21.95 2.99
N TYR A 79 29.94 -22.40 4.06
CA TYR A 79 29.56 -22.02 5.41
C TYR A 79 29.70 -20.50 5.62
N TYR A 80 30.75 -19.87 5.09
CA TYR A 80 30.88 -18.41 5.12
C TYR A 80 29.78 -17.70 4.31
N LEU A 81 29.41 -18.24 3.14
CA LEU A 81 28.29 -17.74 2.33
C LEU A 81 26.96 -17.82 3.11
N TYR A 82 26.72 -18.95 3.78
CA TYR A 82 25.57 -19.15 4.66
C TYR A 82 25.51 -18.08 5.78
N ILE A 83 26.63 -17.82 6.46
CA ILE A 83 26.72 -16.79 7.50
C ILE A 83 26.46 -15.38 6.93
N SER A 84 26.97 -15.06 5.74
CA SER A 84 26.67 -13.78 5.06
C SER A 84 25.17 -13.64 4.75
N CYS A 85 24.52 -14.70 4.23
CA CYS A 85 23.07 -14.70 4.00
C CYS A 85 22.27 -14.38 5.27
N ILE A 86 22.63 -14.99 6.42
CA ILE A 86 21.96 -14.73 7.70
C ILE A 86 22.22 -13.30 8.18
N SER A 87 23.49 -12.90 8.26
CA SER A 87 23.89 -11.63 8.86
C SER A 87 23.44 -10.42 8.05
N GLU A 88 23.37 -10.55 6.72
CA GLU A 88 22.97 -9.48 5.81
C GLU A 88 21.50 -9.55 5.37
N LEU A 89 20.74 -10.54 5.85
CA LEU A 89 19.35 -10.77 5.44
C LEU A 89 19.19 -10.89 3.93
N LYS A 90 19.99 -11.78 3.33
CA LYS A 90 19.99 -12.07 1.89
C LYS A 90 19.75 -13.56 1.64
N THR A 91 19.50 -13.88 0.38
CA THR A 91 19.43 -15.26 -0.13
C THR A 91 20.52 -15.47 -1.18
N GLY A 92 21.01 -16.69 -1.31
CA GLY A 92 21.74 -17.11 -2.51
C GLY A 92 20.75 -17.28 -3.66
N VAL A 93 21.05 -16.70 -4.83
CA VAL A 93 20.13 -16.70 -5.98
C VAL A 93 20.70 -17.60 -7.07
N VAL A 94 19.94 -18.63 -7.43
CA VAL A 94 20.27 -19.63 -8.45
C VAL A 94 19.32 -19.46 -9.63
N LEU A 95 19.86 -19.31 -10.84
CA LEU A 95 19.07 -19.13 -12.06
C LEU A 95 18.81 -20.48 -12.74
N LEU A 96 17.55 -20.91 -12.80
CA LEU A 96 17.15 -22.18 -13.42
C LEU A 96 16.15 -21.94 -14.56
N GLY A 97 16.66 -21.61 -15.74
CA GLY A 97 15.84 -21.39 -16.93
C GLY A 97 14.84 -20.23 -16.77
N LYS A 98 13.56 -20.55 -16.58
CA LYS A 98 12.47 -19.57 -16.41
C LYS A 98 12.13 -19.25 -14.95
N GLU A 99 12.76 -19.93 -13.99
CA GLU A 99 12.54 -19.73 -12.57
C GLU A 99 13.84 -19.32 -11.87
N VAL A 100 13.70 -18.65 -10.73
CA VAL A 100 14.82 -18.29 -9.87
C VAL A 100 14.63 -19.00 -8.54
N VAL A 101 15.63 -19.77 -8.13
CA VAL A 101 15.61 -20.44 -6.83
C VAL A 101 16.36 -19.58 -5.82
N HIS A 102 15.66 -19.21 -4.75
CA HIS A 102 16.22 -18.51 -3.61
C HIS A 102 16.61 -19.53 -2.53
N LEU A 103 17.91 -19.57 -2.20
CA LEU A 103 18.46 -20.32 -1.08
C LEU A 103 18.33 -19.46 0.18
N VAL A 104 17.30 -19.72 0.97
CA VAL A 104 17.04 -19.05 2.24
C VAL A 104 17.83 -19.76 3.33
N ALA A 105 18.79 -19.07 3.94
CA ALA A 105 19.57 -19.62 5.04
C ALA A 105 18.68 -19.83 6.28
N MET A 106 18.75 -21.02 6.86
CA MET A 106 17.95 -21.46 8.01
C MET A 106 18.85 -21.91 9.15
N VAL A 107 18.51 -21.52 10.38
CA VAL A 107 19.26 -21.95 11.57
C VAL A 107 18.84 -23.38 11.94
N SER A 108 19.81 -24.26 12.16
CA SER A 108 19.58 -25.62 12.69
C SER A 108 19.46 -25.62 14.22
N LYS A 109 18.58 -26.47 14.78
CA LYS A 109 18.47 -26.68 16.24
C LYS A 109 19.63 -27.48 16.82
N TYR A 110 20.16 -28.41 16.02
CA TYR A 110 20.99 -29.50 16.52
C TYR A 110 22.45 -29.37 16.09
N ARG A 111 22.70 -28.65 14.99
CA ARG A 111 24.02 -28.60 14.35
C ARG A 111 24.38 -27.18 14.00
N ASN A 112 25.68 -26.94 13.97
CA ASN A 112 26.23 -25.73 13.36
C ASN A 112 26.59 -26.06 11.91
N CYS A 113 25.59 -26.11 11.02
CA CYS A 113 25.72 -26.46 9.61
C CYS A 113 25.37 -25.27 8.70
N ALA A 114 25.86 -25.30 7.47
CA ALA A 114 25.29 -24.49 6.40
C ALA A 114 23.97 -25.17 5.98
N CYS A 115 22.85 -24.50 6.23
CA CYS A 115 21.54 -25.13 6.11
C CYS A 115 20.57 -24.16 5.37
N PHE A 116 19.93 -24.62 4.30
CA PHE A 116 19.09 -23.78 3.44
C PHE A 116 17.74 -24.42 3.10
N TRP A 117 16.70 -23.60 2.98
CA TRP A 117 15.45 -23.97 2.32
C TRP A 117 15.38 -23.30 0.94
N CYS A 118 14.96 -24.07 -0.06
CA CYS A 118 14.92 -23.61 -1.45
C CYS A 118 13.51 -23.20 -1.88
N TYR A 119 13.35 -21.97 -2.35
CA TYR A 119 12.07 -21.45 -2.86
C TYR A 119 12.15 -21.12 -4.35
N ALA A 120 11.23 -21.63 -5.15
CA ALA A 120 11.05 -21.19 -6.54
C ALA A 120 10.26 -19.88 -6.57
N VAL A 121 10.88 -18.84 -7.13
CA VAL A 121 10.29 -17.51 -7.30
C VAL A 121 10.41 -17.09 -8.77
N PRO A 122 9.34 -16.53 -9.38
CA PRO A 122 9.41 -15.98 -10.72
C PRO A 122 10.50 -14.90 -10.86
N PRO A 123 11.22 -14.85 -12.01
CA PRO A 123 12.29 -13.89 -12.22
C PRO A 123 11.85 -12.44 -11.99
N GLY A 124 12.58 -11.71 -11.15
CA GLY A 124 12.33 -10.30 -10.85
C GLY A 124 11.23 -10.03 -9.82
N LEU A 125 10.46 -11.05 -9.42
CA LEU A 125 9.35 -10.87 -8.47
C LEU A 125 9.85 -10.55 -7.06
N TYR A 126 10.93 -11.19 -6.60
CA TYR A 126 11.56 -10.85 -5.31
C TYR A 126 11.94 -9.38 -5.23
N SER A 127 12.61 -8.84 -6.26
CA SER A 127 12.98 -7.42 -6.30
C SER A 127 11.80 -6.47 -6.42
N ALA A 128 10.68 -6.92 -6.98
CA ALA A 128 9.48 -6.09 -7.14
C ALA A 128 8.62 -6.07 -5.86
N CYS A 129 8.49 -7.20 -5.19
CA CYS A 129 7.69 -7.35 -3.97
C CYS A 129 8.43 -6.89 -2.71
N LEU A 130 9.76 -6.98 -2.67
CA LEU A 130 10.53 -6.61 -1.48
C LEU A 130 10.26 -5.15 -1.03
N PRO A 131 10.33 -4.12 -1.90
CA PRO A 131 10.01 -2.76 -1.50
C PRO A 131 8.55 -2.59 -1.03
N MET A 132 7.62 -3.34 -1.64
CA MET A 132 6.20 -3.30 -1.26
C MET A 132 5.99 -3.83 0.16
N LEU A 133 6.63 -4.97 0.48
CA LEU A 133 6.61 -5.55 1.82
C LEU A 133 7.38 -4.72 2.85
N ASP A 134 8.47 -4.05 2.47
CA ASP A 134 9.25 -3.19 3.38
C ASP A 134 8.50 -1.90 3.73
N LEU A 135 7.89 -1.24 2.74
CA LEU A 135 7.20 0.05 2.87
C LEU A 135 5.73 -0.08 3.30
N ARG A 136 5.20 -1.30 3.28
CA ARG A 136 3.82 -1.64 3.65
C ARG A 136 2.87 -1.01 2.63
N CYS A 137 3.26 -1.19 1.38
CA CYS A 137 2.63 -0.68 0.18
C CYS A 137 2.01 -1.84 -0.60
N LEU A 138 0.84 -1.62 -1.20
CA LEU A 138 0.18 -2.59 -2.09
C LEU A 138 -0.02 -1.98 -3.48
N TRP A 139 -0.30 -2.79 -4.49
CA TRP A 139 -0.71 -2.25 -5.79
C TRP A 139 -2.20 -1.91 -5.77
N ILE A 140 -2.56 -0.79 -6.41
CA ILE A 140 -3.96 -0.45 -6.68
C ILE A 140 -4.14 -0.13 -8.15
N VAL A 141 -5.15 -0.74 -8.76
CA VAL A 141 -5.56 -0.45 -10.14
C VAL A 141 -6.89 0.29 -10.10
N LEU A 142 -6.97 1.44 -10.75
CA LEU A 142 -8.19 2.23 -10.84
C LEU A 142 -8.72 2.21 -12.26
N ASP A 143 -10.03 2.04 -12.41
CA ASP A 143 -10.73 2.45 -13.63
C ASP A 143 -10.97 3.96 -13.66
N LEU A 144 -11.28 4.53 -14.83
CA LEU A 144 -11.50 5.97 -15.03
C LEU A 144 -12.98 6.33 -15.19
N ASP A 145 -13.54 6.07 -16.38
CA ASP A 145 -14.88 6.50 -16.75
C ASP A 145 -15.96 5.72 -15.99
N GLU A 146 -16.97 6.43 -15.51
CA GLU A 146 -18.02 5.85 -14.66
C GLU A 146 -17.50 5.30 -13.30
N THR A 147 -16.18 5.33 -13.05
CA THR A 147 -15.60 5.01 -11.74
C THR A 147 -15.16 6.27 -10.98
N LEU A 148 -14.23 7.04 -11.55
CA LEU A 148 -13.63 8.26 -10.98
C LEU A 148 -14.15 9.55 -11.64
N ILE A 149 -14.53 9.47 -12.91
CA ILE A 149 -14.92 10.63 -13.71
C ILE A 149 -16.03 10.28 -14.71
N VAL A 150 -16.68 11.32 -15.24
CA VAL A 150 -17.49 11.21 -16.46
C VAL A 150 -17.08 12.35 -17.40
N GLY A 151 -16.55 12.00 -18.57
CA GLY A 151 -16.21 12.96 -19.62
C GLY A 151 -17.27 13.01 -20.72
N ASN A 152 -17.60 14.22 -21.19
CA ASN A 152 -18.52 14.45 -22.29
C ASN A 152 -17.94 15.39 -23.34
N THR A 153 -18.04 14.99 -24.60
CA THR A 153 -17.76 15.83 -25.77
C THR A 153 -19.05 16.52 -26.21
N MET A 154 -18.93 17.53 -27.09
CA MET A 154 -20.10 18.15 -27.70
C MET A 154 -20.99 17.12 -28.42
N ARG A 155 -20.39 16.09 -29.03
CA ARG A 155 -21.12 15.00 -29.67
C ARG A 155 -21.84 14.12 -28.66
N SER A 156 -21.17 13.67 -27.60
CA SER A 156 -21.80 12.79 -26.60
C SER A 156 -22.96 13.49 -25.88
N PHE A 157 -22.85 14.80 -25.60
CA PHE A 157 -23.97 15.60 -25.09
C PHE A 157 -25.17 15.59 -26.05
N LYS A 158 -24.95 15.90 -27.34
CA LYS A 158 -26.02 15.91 -28.35
C LYS A 158 -26.71 14.54 -28.45
N ASP A 159 -25.91 13.48 -28.52
CA ASP A 159 -26.41 12.11 -28.67
C ASP A 159 -27.22 11.68 -27.45
N ARG A 160 -26.74 12.00 -26.23
CA ARG A 160 -27.43 11.68 -24.97
C ARG A 160 -28.74 12.48 -24.82
N ILE A 161 -28.72 13.79 -25.06
CA ILE A 161 -29.94 14.63 -25.03
C ILE A 161 -30.96 14.13 -26.05
N ALA A 162 -30.54 13.82 -27.28
CA ALA A 162 -31.43 13.31 -28.31
C ALA A 162 -32.04 11.94 -27.97
N SER A 163 -31.27 11.06 -27.30
CA SER A 163 -31.77 9.78 -26.79
C SER A 163 -32.80 9.99 -25.67
N LEU A 164 -32.52 10.86 -24.71
CA LEU A 164 -33.43 11.17 -23.60
C LEU A 164 -34.74 11.82 -24.08
N ARG A 165 -34.65 12.75 -25.03
CA ARG A 165 -35.82 13.35 -25.69
C ARG A 165 -36.67 12.33 -26.46
N ARG A 166 -36.07 11.26 -26.99
CA ARG A 166 -36.85 10.13 -27.55
C ARG A 166 -37.49 9.31 -26.44
N ARG A 167 -36.77 9.06 -25.33
CA ARG A 167 -37.28 8.29 -24.19
C ARG A 167 -38.48 8.97 -23.52
N ILE A 168 -38.42 10.28 -23.28
CA ILE A 168 -39.52 11.03 -22.63
C ILE A 168 -40.83 11.01 -23.42
N THR A 169 -40.77 10.97 -24.77
CA THR A 169 -41.97 10.88 -25.62
C THR A 169 -42.70 9.54 -25.49
N ARG A 170 -41.98 8.48 -25.09
CA ARG A 170 -42.52 7.11 -24.94
C ARG A 170 -42.89 6.79 -23.50
N GLU A 171 -42.34 7.52 -22.54
CA GLU A 171 -42.68 7.35 -21.14
C GLU A 171 -44.12 7.77 -20.90
N THR A 172 -44.81 7.08 -20.00
CA THR A 172 -46.20 7.40 -19.60
C THR A 172 -46.26 7.82 -18.14
N ASP A 173 -45.34 7.33 -17.32
CA ASP A 173 -45.28 7.63 -15.90
C ASP A 173 -44.83 9.09 -15.68
N PRO A 174 -45.64 9.94 -15.01
CA PRO A 174 -45.31 11.34 -14.77
C PRO A 174 -44.06 11.53 -13.90
N VAL A 175 -43.78 10.61 -12.97
CA VAL A 175 -42.61 10.69 -12.09
C VAL A 175 -41.34 10.45 -12.91
N ARG A 176 -41.30 9.35 -13.67
CA ARG A 176 -40.16 9.04 -14.55
C ARG A 176 -39.96 10.09 -15.64
N LYS A 177 -41.04 10.69 -16.17
CA LYS A 177 -40.92 11.84 -17.09
C LYS A 177 -40.19 13.01 -16.46
N SER A 178 -40.55 13.37 -15.23
CA SER A 178 -39.91 14.45 -14.47
C SER A 178 -38.43 14.17 -14.23
N GLU A 179 -38.08 12.94 -13.89
CA GLU A 179 -36.68 12.49 -13.72
C GLU A 179 -35.88 12.62 -15.02
N ILE A 180 -36.42 12.11 -16.15
CA ILE A 180 -35.78 12.22 -17.46
C ILE A 180 -35.63 13.69 -17.87
N TYR A 181 -36.65 14.52 -17.61
CA TYR A 181 -36.58 15.95 -17.92
C TYR A 181 -35.48 16.65 -17.13
N SER A 182 -35.36 16.34 -15.83
CA SER A 182 -34.30 16.87 -14.97
C SER A 182 -32.91 16.44 -15.46
N GLU A 183 -32.75 15.18 -15.89
CA GLU A 183 -31.52 14.69 -16.53
C GLU A 183 -31.17 15.50 -17.80
N ILE A 184 -32.15 15.78 -18.66
CA ILE A 184 -31.97 16.59 -19.88
C ILE A 184 -31.50 18.02 -19.54
N VAL A 185 -32.11 18.67 -18.54
CA VAL A 185 -31.74 20.04 -18.14
C VAL A 185 -30.27 20.11 -17.73
N LEU A 186 -29.80 19.17 -16.91
CA LEU A 186 -28.40 19.11 -16.47
C LEU A 186 -27.44 18.91 -17.65
N TYR A 187 -27.77 18.03 -18.59
CA TYR A 187 -26.96 17.85 -19.80
C TYR A 187 -26.92 19.10 -20.68
N GLU A 188 -28.05 19.81 -20.84
CA GLU A 188 -28.10 21.04 -21.63
C GLU A 188 -27.30 22.18 -20.99
N GLU A 189 -27.31 22.30 -19.66
CA GLU A 189 -26.50 23.27 -18.92
C GLU A 189 -25.00 23.03 -19.13
N ASP A 190 -24.53 21.81 -18.90
CA ASP A 190 -23.12 21.47 -19.10
C ASP A 190 -22.71 21.56 -20.57
N GLN A 191 -23.60 21.21 -21.51
CA GLN A 191 -23.36 21.40 -22.94
C GLN A 191 -23.15 22.88 -23.29
N ARG A 192 -23.92 23.80 -22.68
CA ARG A 192 -23.74 25.25 -22.89
C ARG A 192 -22.39 25.71 -22.38
N LEU A 193 -21.91 25.20 -21.23
CA LEU A 193 -20.57 25.51 -20.72
C LEU A 193 -19.47 25.03 -21.67
N LEU A 194 -19.58 23.79 -22.15
CA LEU A 194 -18.62 23.25 -23.11
C LEU A 194 -18.63 24.07 -24.42
N LYS A 195 -19.81 24.51 -24.88
CA LYS A 195 -19.92 25.38 -26.05
C LYS A 195 -19.22 26.73 -25.83
N GLN A 196 -19.42 27.38 -24.68
CA GLN A 196 -18.74 28.64 -24.36
C GLN A 196 -17.21 28.46 -24.39
N TYR A 197 -16.69 27.39 -23.79
CA TYR A 197 -15.27 27.07 -23.83
C TYR A 197 -14.74 26.81 -25.24
N ILE A 198 -15.47 26.05 -26.07
CA ILE A 198 -15.11 25.80 -27.48
C ILE A 198 -15.08 27.11 -28.27
N ASP A 199 -16.05 27.99 -28.06
CA ASP A 199 -16.19 29.21 -28.86
C ASP A 199 -15.21 30.30 -28.42
N ARG A 200 -14.99 30.46 -27.10
CA ARG A 200 -14.37 31.67 -26.51
C ARG A 200 -13.15 31.40 -25.62
N ASP A 201 -12.76 30.15 -25.36
CA ASP A 201 -11.73 29.83 -24.35
C ASP A 201 -12.05 30.40 -22.95
N SER A 202 -13.34 30.56 -22.64
CA SER A 202 -13.83 31.09 -21.37
C SER A 202 -15.23 30.54 -21.07
N VAL A 203 -15.62 30.49 -19.80
CA VAL A 203 -16.99 30.14 -19.38
C VAL A 203 -17.52 31.13 -18.36
N VAL A 204 -18.83 31.39 -18.41
CA VAL A 204 -19.57 32.10 -17.35
C VAL A 204 -20.37 31.08 -16.56
N GLU A 205 -20.13 31.03 -15.25
CA GLU A 205 -20.81 30.14 -14.32
C GLU A 205 -21.24 30.95 -13.08
N ASN A 206 -22.53 30.94 -12.74
CA ASN A 206 -23.10 31.74 -11.64
C ASN A 206 -22.72 33.24 -11.66
N GLY A 207 -22.54 33.81 -12.85
CA GLY A 207 -22.12 35.22 -13.04
C GLY A 207 -20.60 35.45 -12.93
N ASN A 208 -19.83 34.45 -12.51
CA ASN A 208 -18.38 34.52 -12.46
C ASN A 208 -17.78 34.13 -13.81
N PHE A 209 -16.75 34.86 -14.23
CA PHE A 209 -16.05 34.63 -15.49
C PHE A 209 -14.77 33.83 -15.26
N TYR A 210 -14.63 32.71 -15.95
CA TYR A 210 -13.46 31.83 -15.86
C TYR A 210 -12.78 31.78 -17.23
N ASN A 211 -11.52 32.20 -17.27
CA ASN A 211 -10.69 32.11 -18.47
C ASN A 211 -9.88 30.82 -18.49
N VAL A 212 -9.54 30.36 -19.69
CA VAL A 212 -8.60 29.27 -19.89
C VAL A 212 -7.26 29.56 -19.22
N GLN A 213 -6.71 28.54 -18.58
CA GLN A 213 -5.36 28.53 -18.04
C GLN A 213 -4.51 27.55 -18.86
N GLY A 214 -3.27 27.95 -19.17
CA GLY A 214 -2.32 27.09 -19.87
C GLY A 214 -1.54 26.23 -18.87
N GLU A 215 -1.91 24.96 -18.72
CA GLU A 215 -1.15 24.00 -17.90
C GLU A 215 -0.03 23.38 -18.75
N VAL A 216 1.23 23.60 -18.36
CA VAL A 216 2.41 23.07 -19.08
C VAL A 216 2.60 21.60 -18.77
N VAL A 217 2.72 20.77 -19.81
CA VAL A 217 2.89 19.32 -19.70
C VAL A 217 4.12 18.89 -20.48
N THR A 218 5.04 18.20 -19.80
CA THR A 218 6.21 17.59 -20.44
C THR A 218 5.84 16.21 -20.95
N LEU A 219 5.90 16.00 -22.28
CA LEU A 219 5.75 14.66 -22.85
C LEU A 219 7.03 13.85 -22.62
N CYS A 220 6.87 12.66 -22.01
CA CYS A 220 8.00 11.82 -21.58
C CYS A 220 8.93 11.35 -22.70
N GLU A 221 8.46 11.24 -23.94
CA GLU A 221 9.26 10.69 -25.04
C GLU A 221 10.16 11.71 -25.74
N SER A 222 9.86 13.01 -25.66
CA SER A 222 10.54 14.03 -26.47
C SER A 222 11.02 15.25 -25.70
N GLN A 223 10.75 15.33 -24.38
CA GLN A 223 10.88 16.56 -23.59
C GLN A 223 10.12 17.77 -24.17
N LYS A 224 9.28 17.56 -25.19
CA LYS A 224 8.45 18.58 -25.79
C LYS A 224 7.43 19.03 -24.75
N GLN A 225 7.45 20.31 -24.44
CA GLN A 225 6.42 20.93 -23.62
C GLN A 225 5.18 21.20 -24.48
N ILE A 226 4.03 20.83 -23.96
CA ILE A 226 2.72 21.13 -24.53
C ILE A 226 1.95 21.95 -23.52
N ILE A 227 1.28 23.01 -23.98
CA ILE A 227 0.39 23.81 -23.14
C ILE A 227 -1.03 23.28 -23.32
N ARG A 228 -1.63 22.81 -22.23
CA ARG A 228 -3.01 22.31 -22.20
C ARG A 228 -3.95 23.44 -21.78
N PRO A 229 -4.96 23.78 -22.60
CA PRO A 229 -5.96 24.77 -22.23
C PRO A 229 -6.96 24.17 -21.23
N VAL A 230 -6.94 24.60 -19.97
CA VAL A 230 -7.78 24.03 -18.91
C VAL A 230 -8.60 25.11 -18.21
N ILE A 231 -9.86 24.80 -17.87
CA ILE A 231 -10.64 25.57 -16.89
C ILE A 231 -11.08 24.60 -15.80
N ARG A 232 -10.70 24.85 -14.54
CA ARG A 232 -11.13 24.07 -13.37
C ARG A 232 -12.21 24.83 -12.61
N LEU A 233 -13.43 24.30 -12.62
CA LEU A 233 -14.56 24.77 -11.82
C LEU A 233 -14.67 23.87 -10.57
N LEU A 234 -13.72 24.04 -9.65
CA LEU A 234 -13.52 23.11 -8.51
C LEU A 234 -14.76 23.01 -7.61
N ASP A 235 -15.45 24.12 -7.35
CA ASP A 235 -16.68 24.15 -6.55
C ASP A 235 -17.82 23.29 -7.13
N ARG A 236 -17.75 23.00 -8.44
CA ARG A 236 -18.70 22.19 -9.18
C ARG A 236 -18.16 20.78 -9.48
N GLY A 237 -16.92 20.48 -9.08
CA GLY A 237 -16.23 19.24 -9.45
C GLY A 237 -16.10 19.07 -10.96
N MET A 238 -15.91 20.17 -11.71
CA MET A 238 -15.90 20.14 -13.17
C MET A 238 -14.59 20.68 -13.74
N VAL A 239 -14.13 20.10 -14.83
CA VAL A 239 -12.95 20.55 -15.57
C VAL A 239 -13.24 20.55 -17.06
N LEU A 240 -12.91 21.64 -17.76
CA LEU A 240 -12.93 21.71 -19.21
C LEU A 240 -11.51 21.63 -19.75
N THR A 241 -11.27 20.76 -20.72
CA THR A 241 -9.96 20.55 -21.34
C THR A 241 -10.10 20.16 -22.82
N ARG A 242 -8.96 19.94 -23.50
CA ARG A 242 -8.86 19.38 -24.85
C ARG A 242 -7.94 18.16 -24.89
N ILE A 243 -8.41 17.08 -25.53
CA ILE A 243 -7.58 15.88 -25.75
C ILE A 243 -6.43 16.16 -26.71
N ASN A 244 -6.66 16.98 -27.74
CA ASN A 244 -5.61 17.62 -28.51
C ASN A 244 -5.71 19.14 -28.31
N PRO A 245 -4.72 19.79 -27.66
CA PRO A 245 -4.81 21.20 -27.29
C PRO A 245 -4.98 22.14 -28.48
N GLU A 246 -4.53 21.72 -29.66
CA GLU A 246 -4.61 22.50 -30.91
C GLU A 246 -5.98 22.37 -31.60
N VAL A 247 -6.78 21.36 -31.27
CA VAL A 247 -8.03 21.05 -31.96
C VAL A 247 -9.23 21.25 -31.02
N ARG A 248 -9.96 22.36 -31.23
CA ARG A 248 -11.12 22.73 -30.41
C ARG A 248 -12.23 21.68 -30.39
N ASP A 249 -12.41 20.90 -31.46
CA ASP A 249 -13.42 19.82 -31.51
C ASP A 249 -13.12 18.65 -30.57
N THR A 250 -11.89 18.56 -30.07
CA THR A 250 -11.51 17.57 -29.05
C THR A 250 -11.74 18.06 -27.61
N SER A 251 -12.50 19.15 -27.45
CA SER A 251 -12.86 19.68 -26.14
C SER A 251 -13.79 18.73 -25.39
N VAL A 252 -13.53 18.56 -24.10
CA VAL A 252 -14.27 17.68 -23.20
C VAL A 252 -14.61 18.46 -21.94
N LEU A 253 -15.84 18.30 -21.46
CA LEU A 253 -16.22 18.65 -20.10
C LEU A 253 -16.16 17.38 -19.24
N VAL A 254 -15.43 17.43 -18.15
CA VAL A 254 -15.19 16.31 -17.25
C VAL A 254 -15.79 16.63 -15.89
N ARG A 255 -16.67 15.76 -15.38
CA ARG A 255 -17.08 15.76 -13.98
C ARG A 255 -16.17 14.83 -13.19
N LEU A 256 -15.62 15.33 -12.10
CA LEU A 256 -14.85 14.56 -11.13
C LEU A 256 -15.80 13.98 -10.10
N ARG A 257 -15.61 12.72 -9.73
CA ARG A 257 -16.44 12.10 -8.70
C ARG A 257 -16.11 12.67 -7.32
N PRO A 258 -17.12 13.05 -6.52
CA PRO A 258 -16.91 13.50 -5.15
C PRO A 258 -16.09 12.50 -4.31
N GLY A 259 -15.19 13.01 -3.48
CA GLY A 259 -14.28 12.20 -2.66
C GLY A 259 -13.00 11.74 -3.39
N TRP A 260 -12.75 12.18 -4.63
CA TRP A 260 -11.47 11.90 -5.31
C TRP A 260 -10.28 12.42 -4.51
N GLU A 261 -10.35 13.64 -3.98
CA GLU A 261 -9.23 14.23 -3.24
C GLU A 261 -8.91 13.48 -1.94
N ASP A 262 -9.95 13.01 -1.24
CA ASP A 262 -9.83 12.13 -0.08
C ASP A 262 -9.15 10.80 -0.42
N LEU A 263 -9.48 10.22 -1.56
CA LEU A 263 -8.85 8.99 -2.05
C LEU A 263 -7.40 9.26 -2.47
N ARG A 264 -7.15 10.29 -3.29
CA ARG A 264 -5.81 10.70 -3.77
C ARG A 264 -4.84 10.89 -2.61
N SER A 265 -5.25 11.70 -1.62
CA SER A 265 -4.47 11.96 -0.40
C SER A 265 -4.21 10.71 0.46
N HIS A 266 -5.09 9.70 0.38
CA HIS A 266 -4.87 8.43 1.07
C HIS A 266 -3.85 7.54 0.35
N LEU A 267 -3.89 7.49 -0.99
CA LEU A 267 -2.98 6.66 -1.79
C LEU A 267 -1.54 7.13 -1.64
N HIS A 268 -1.35 8.44 -1.59
CA HIS A 268 -0.06 9.09 -1.38
C HIS A 268 -0.21 10.29 -0.44
N SER A 269 0.54 10.26 0.67
CA SER A 269 0.81 11.43 1.50
C SER A 269 2.30 11.78 1.39
N GLU A 270 2.68 13.03 1.64
CA GLU A 270 4.07 13.53 1.54
C GLU A 270 5.11 12.61 2.20
N GLU A 271 4.76 11.97 3.32
CA GLU A 271 5.67 11.11 4.09
C GLU A 271 5.55 9.61 3.76
N ARG A 272 4.49 9.19 3.05
CA ARG A 272 4.16 7.76 2.94
C ARG A 272 3.36 7.42 1.68
N LYS A 273 3.97 6.60 0.83
CA LYS A 273 3.28 5.90 -0.26
C LYS A 273 2.59 4.64 0.28
N ARG A 274 1.25 4.60 0.25
CA ARG A 274 0.47 3.43 0.71
C ARG A 274 0.13 2.48 -0.42
N PHE A 275 0.01 3.02 -1.61
CA PHE A 275 -0.28 2.25 -2.81
C PHE A 275 0.58 2.67 -4.00
N GLU A 276 0.91 1.67 -4.80
CA GLU A 276 1.51 1.84 -6.11
C GLU A 276 0.38 1.86 -7.15
N VAL A 277 0.10 3.05 -7.71
CA VAL A 277 -1.09 3.30 -8.53
C VAL A 277 -0.86 2.93 -10.00
N TYR A 278 -1.87 2.27 -10.58
CA TYR A 278 -2.01 1.92 -11.99
C TYR A 278 -3.43 2.26 -12.48
N ILE A 279 -3.57 2.47 -13.78
CA ILE A 279 -4.86 2.77 -14.41
C ILE A 279 -5.17 1.73 -15.46
N CYS A 280 -6.38 1.18 -15.42
CA CYS A 280 -6.87 0.21 -16.39
C CYS A 280 -8.26 0.62 -16.86
N THR A 281 -8.33 1.19 -18.06
CA THR A 281 -9.57 1.71 -18.64
C THR A 281 -9.84 1.06 -20.00
N MET A 282 -11.10 1.05 -20.44
CA MET A 282 -11.46 0.70 -21.82
C MET A 282 -11.46 1.91 -22.77
N ALA A 283 -11.14 3.10 -22.27
CA ALA A 283 -11.09 4.32 -23.07
C ALA A 283 -9.86 4.38 -23.99
N GLU A 284 -9.92 5.27 -24.98
CA GLU A 284 -8.80 5.51 -25.88
C GLU A 284 -7.60 6.13 -25.15
N ARG A 285 -6.39 5.84 -25.62
CA ARG A 285 -5.14 6.18 -24.94
C ARG A 285 -4.95 7.68 -24.68
N ASN A 286 -5.17 8.52 -25.69
CA ASN A 286 -5.00 9.97 -25.54
C ASN A 286 -6.02 10.57 -24.57
N TYR A 287 -7.24 10.01 -24.56
CA TYR A 287 -8.27 10.39 -23.60
C TYR A 287 -7.85 9.98 -22.18
N ALA A 288 -7.47 8.71 -21.98
CA ALA A 288 -7.09 8.19 -20.67
C ALA A 288 -5.92 8.96 -20.04
N LEU A 289 -4.89 9.29 -20.83
CA LEU A 289 -3.74 10.08 -20.36
C LEU A 289 -4.15 11.49 -19.95
N GLU A 290 -5.04 12.15 -20.71
CA GLU A 290 -5.53 13.48 -20.36
C GLU A 290 -6.42 13.43 -19.11
N MET A 291 -7.33 12.46 -19.00
CA MET A 291 -8.20 12.32 -17.82
C MET A 291 -7.38 12.04 -16.56
N TRP A 292 -6.37 11.15 -16.64
CA TRP A 292 -5.48 10.89 -15.52
C TRP A 292 -4.68 12.12 -15.10
N ARG A 293 -4.18 12.90 -16.06
CA ARG A 293 -3.49 14.16 -15.78
C ARG A 293 -4.38 15.16 -15.02
N LEU A 294 -5.69 15.20 -15.30
CA LEU A 294 -6.61 16.05 -14.56
C LEU A 294 -6.78 15.62 -13.10
N LEU A 295 -6.70 14.31 -12.83
CA LEU A 295 -6.84 13.68 -11.52
C LEU A 295 -5.55 13.74 -10.68
N ASP A 296 -4.38 13.67 -11.31
CA ASP A 296 -3.05 13.73 -10.67
C ASP A 296 -2.19 14.85 -11.30
N PRO A 297 -2.57 16.14 -11.16
CA PRO A 297 -1.92 17.25 -11.86
C PRO A 297 -0.46 17.47 -11.44
N GLU A 298 -0.11 17.10 -10.21
CA GLU A 298 1.24 17.26 -9.64
C GLU A 298 2.10 15.99 -9.80
N ALA A 299 1.54 14.93 -10.41
CA ALA A 299 2.18 13.64 -10.59
C ALA A 299 2.69 12.99 -9.28
N HIS A 300 1.90 13.12 -8.21
CA HIS A 300 2.22 12.56 -6.90
C HIS A 300 1.92 11.04 -6.83
N LEU A 301 0.96 10.56 -7.62
CA LEU A 301 0.58 9.14 -7.63
C LEU A 301 1.39 8.31 -8.63
N ILE A 302 1.58 8.83 -9.85
CA ILE A 302 2.33 8.16 -10.90
C ILE A 302 3.43 9.09 -11.42
N ASP A 303 4.68 8.64 -11.31
CA ASP A 303 5.84 9.34 -11.87
C ASP A 303 5.59 9.60 -13.37
N PRO A 304 5.79 10.84 -13.88
CA PRO A 304 5.59 11.16 -15.28
C PRO A 304 6.27 10.16 -16.22
N LYS A 305 7.50 9.73 -15.91
CA LYS A 305 8.29 8.79 -16.72
C LYS A 305 7.62 7.41 -16.85
N GLN A 306 6.72 7.07 -15.94
CA GLN A 306 6.04 5.79 -15.88
C GLN A 306 4.59 5.86 -16.37
N ILE A 307 4.05 7.05 -16.64
CA ILE A 307 2.63 7.23 -16.99
C ILE A 307 2.20 6.38 -18.19
N LEU A 308 3.05 6.27 -19.21
CA LEU A 308 2.75 5.50 -20.42
C LEU A 308 2.69 3.99 -20.16
N ALA A 309 3.48 3.50 -19.20
CA ALA A 309 3.50 2.09 -18.82
C ALA A 309 2.36 1.74 -17.85
N ARG A 310 1.92 2.70 -17.02
CA ARG A 310 0.92 2.47 -15.96
C ARG A 310 -0.50 2.81 -16.33
N VAL A 311 -0.70 3.64 -17.36
CA VAL A 311 -2.02 3.90 -17.95
C VAL A 311 -2.25 2.93 -19.09
N VAL A 312 -2.98 1.86 -18.78
CA VAL A 312 -3.28 0.73 -19.66
C VAL A 312 -4.70 0.87 -20.22
N CYS A 313 -4.79 0.80 -21.55
CA CYS A 313 -6.05 0.91 -22.27
C CYS A 313 -6.40 -0.45 -22.89
N VAL A 314 -7.50 -1.03 -22.46
CA VAL A 314 -7.98 -2.34 -22.93
C VAL A 314 -8.89 -2.17 -24.13
N LYS A 315 -8.67 -2.96 -25.18
CA LYS A 315 -9.45 -2.90 -26.42
C LYS A 315 -10.90 -3.34 -26.18
N SER A 316 -11.83 -2.72 -26.90
CA SER A 316 -13.23 -3.15 -26.92
C SER A 316 -13.34 -4.63 -27.29
N GLY A 317 -14.21 -5.36 -26.57
CA GLY A 317 -14.40 -6.82 -26.73
C GLY A 317 -13.40 -7.69 -25.96
N SER A 318 -12.39 -7.12 -25.31
CA SER A 318 -11.48 -7.83 -24.39
C SER A 318 -11.86 -7.57 -22.92
N ARG A 319 -11.49 -8.47 -22.02
CA ARG A 319 -11.57 -8.25 -20.57
C ARG A 319 -10.27 -7.63 -20.04
N LYS A 320 -10.39 -6.85 -18.97
CA LYS A 320 -9.28 -6.36 -18.15
C LYS A 320 -8.66 -7.52 -17.38
N SER A 321 -7.35 -7.48 -17.18
CA SER A 321 -6.65 -8.44 -16.30
C SER A 321 -5.46 -7.78 -15.62
N LEU A 322 -5.15 -8.19 -14.38
CA LEU A 322 -3.95 -7.71 -13.69
C LEU A 322 -2.70 -8.07 -14.49
N HIS A 323 -2.70 -9.25 -15.13
CA HIS A 323 -1.61 -9.66 -16.02
C HIS A 323 -1.33 -8.66 -17.15
N SER A 324 -2.37 -8.13 -17.79
CA SER A 324 -2.23 -7.12 -18.85
C SER A 324 -1.85 -5.74 -18.33
N VAL A 325 -2.24 -5.42 -17.08
CA VAL A 325 -1.90 -4.14 -16.43
C VAL A 325 -0.41 -4.10 -16.08
N PHE A 326 0.12 -5.19 -15.53
CA PHE A 326 1.52 -5.30 -15.13
C PHE A 326 2.35 -6.01 -16.22
N GLN A 327 2.54 -5.34 -17.36
CA GLN A 327 3.17 -5.88 -18.58
C GLN A 327 4.54 -6.56 -18.35
N ASP A 328 5.30 -6.10 -17.35
CA ASP A 328 6.62 -6.66 -17.00
C ASP A 328 6.56 -7.93 -16.12
N LYS A 329 5.36 -8.40 -15.74
CA LYS A 329 5.11 -9.51 -14.80
C LYS A 329 5.80 -9.39 -13.43
N LYS A 330 6.28 -8.18 -13.08
CA LYS A 330 6.92 -7.88 -11.80
C LYS A 330 5.87 -7.48 -10.75
N PHE A 331 4.88 -8.33 -10.54
CA PHE A 331 3.85 -8.11 -9.53
C PHE A 331 3.35 -9.44 -8.96
N HIS A 332 2.81 -9.38 -7.75
CA HIS A 332 2.11 -10.50 -7.14
C HIS A 332 0.63 -10.17 -7.06
N SER A 333 -0.24 -10.99 -7.65
CA SER A 333 -1.68 -10.73 -7.71
C SER A 333 -2.30 -10.61 -6.32
N GLU A 334 -1.84 -11.42 -5.36
CA GLU A 334 -2.34 -11.40 -3.96
C GLU A 334 -2.02 -10.09 -3.22
N MET A 335 -1.20 -9.21 -3.81
CA MET A 335 -0.85 -7.89 -3.26
C MET A 335 -1.46 -6.73 -4.07
N ALA A 336 -2.37 -7.02 -5.02
CA ALA A 336 -2.95 -6.05 -5.93
C ALA A 336 -4.47 -6.00 -5.77
N MET A 337 -5.02 -4.80 -5.51
CA MET A 337 -6.46 -4.57 -5.49
C MET A 337 -6.91 -3.69 -6.66
N VAL A 338 -8.19 -3.79 -7.02
CA VAL A 338 -8.80 -3.01 -8.10
C VAL A 338 -10.00 -2.23 -7.56
N ILE A 339 -10.21 -1.01 -8.04
CA ILE A 339 -11.47 -0.27 -7.90
C ILE A 339 -12.03 -0.02 -9.31
N ASP A 340 -13.22 -0.54 -9.55
CA ASP A 340 -13.89 -0.50 -10.85
C ASP A 340 -15.41 -0.51 -10.63
N ASP A 341 -16.19 0.12 -11.49
CA ASP A 341 -17.65 0.09 -11.39
C ASP A 341 -18.25 -1.26 -11.87
N ARG A 342 -17.47 -2.06 -12.59
CA ARG A 342 -17.93 -3.30 -13.22
C ARG A 342 -17.02 -4.49 -12.89
N LEU A 343 -17.59 -5.47 -12.19
CA LEU A 343 -16.89 -6.72 -11.91
C LEU A 343 -16.60 -7.55 -13.17
N LYS A 344 -17.61 -7.70 -14.04
CA LYS A 344 -17.58 -8.66 -15.16
C LYS A 344 -16.74 -8.22 -16.36
N VAL A 345 -16.15 -7.03 -16.33
CA VAL A 345 -15.15 -6.63 -17.33
C VAL A 345 -13.76 -7.18 -16.99
N TRP A 346 -13.55 -7.75 -15.81
CA TRP A 346 -12.31 -8.39 -15.40
C TRP A 346 -12.32 -9.90 -15.64
N GLU A 347 -11.16 -10.47 -15.96
CA GLU A 347 -10.94 -11.92 -15.99
C GLU A 347 -11.36 -12.58 -14.67
N ASP A 348 -11.91 -13.79 -14.76
CA ASP A 348 -12.55 -14.44 -13.59
C ASP A 348 -11.58 -14.69 -12.44
N VAL A 349 -10.29 -14.91 -12.75
CA VAL A 349 -9.21 -15.07 -11.76
C VAL A 349 -8.90 -13.79 -10.97
N ASP A 350 -9.22 -12.63 -11.53
CA ASP A 350 -8.93 -11.31 -10.95
C ASP A 350 -10.14 -10.70 -10.23
N GLN A 351 -11.37 -11.14 -10.56
CA GLN A 351 -12.62 -10.66 -9.95
C GLN A 351 -12.63 -10.64 -8.40
N PRO A 352 -12.06 -11.63 -7.67
CA PRO A 352 -11.99 -11.58 -6.20
C PRO A 352 -11.21 -10.40 -5.62
N ARG A 353 -10.45 -9.67 -6.45
CA ARG A 353 -9.62 -8.53 -6.05
C ARG A 353 -10.23 -7.18 -6.44
N VAL A 354 -11.45 -7.19 -6.99
CA VAL A 354 -12.16 -6.00 -7.47
C VAL A 354 -13.15 -5.49 -6.43
N GLN A 355 -12.87 -4.33 -5.86
CA GLN A 355 -13.85 -3.54 -5.14
C GLN A 355 -14.77 -2.86 -6.15
N VAL A 356 -15.99 -3.38 -6.26
CA VAL A 356 -17.02 -2.77 -7.09
C VAL A 356 -17.55 -1.51 -6.42
N VAL A 357 -17.58 -0.40 -7.15
CA VAL A 357 -18.27 0.82 -6.73
C VAL A 357 -19.50 1.06 -7.63
N PRO A 358 -20.55 1.74 -7.16
CA PRO A 358 -21.64 2.15 -8.05
C PRO A 358 -21.09 3.01 -9.20
N ALA A 359 -21.64 2.86 -10.41
CA ALA A 359 -21.26 3.70 -11.54
C ALA A 359 -21.57 5.17 -11.27
N PHE A 360 -20.58 6.04 -11.48
CA PHE A 360 -20.67 7.47 -11.30
C PHE A 360 -21.63 8.06 -12.34
N SER A 361 -22.84 8.41 -11.88
CA SER A 361 -23.94 8.82 -12.75
C SER A 361 -24.46 10.21 -12.38
N PRO A 362 -23.66 11.29 -12.53
CA PRO A 362 -23.99 12.62 -12.02
C PRO A 362 -25.22 13.26 -12.68
N TYR A 363 -25.64 12.78 -13.85
CA TYR A 363 -26.84 13.27 -14.54
C TYR A 363 -28.10 12.45 -14.23
N SER A 364 -27.96 11.12 -14.18
CA SER A 364 -29.10 10.22 -13.96
C SER A 364 -29.52 10.13 -12.49
N ALA A 365 -28.56 10.24 -11.56
CA ALA A 365 -28.80 10.11 -10.13
C ALA A 365 -27.92 11.09 -9.30
N PRO A 366 -28.02 12.42 -9.53
CA PRO A 366 -27.18 13.42 -8.87
C PRO A 366 -27.25 13.34 -7.33
N GLN A 367 -28.43 13.04 -6.78
CA GLN A 367 -28.62 12.91 -5.33
C GLN A 367 -27.90 11.69 -4.74
N ALA A 368 -27.65 10.64 -5.52
CA ALA A 368 -26.85 9.50 -5.05
C ALA A 368 -25.35 9.86 -4.91
N GLU A 369 -24.88 10.90 -5.61
CA GLU A 369 -23.48 11.33 -5.54
C GLU A 369 -23.27 12.46 -4.51
N ILE A 370 -24.28 13.31 -4.29
CA ILE A 370 -24.18 14.51 -3.44
C ILE A 370 -24.96 14.35 -2.12
N GLY A 371 -26.04 13.58 -2.11
CA GLY A 371 -26.92 13.41 -0.95
C GLY A 371 -26.42 12.38 0.06
N ASN A 372 -25.39 11.60 -0.27
CA ASN A 372 -24.77 10.66 0.66
C ASN A 372 -23.88 11.40 1.67
N VAL A 373 -24.08 11.13 2.95
CA VAL A 373 -23.26 11.68 4.05
C VAL A 373 -21.78 11.36 3.85
N VAL A 374 -21.47 10.22 3.25
CA VAL A 374 -20.11 9.79 2.91
C VAL A 374 -20.04 9.50 1.40
N PRO A 375 -19.20 10.21 0.63
CA PRO A 375 -19.02 9.95 -0.80
C PRO A 375 -18.54 8.52 -1.08
N VAL A 376 -18.91 7.99 -2.25
CA VAL A 376 -18.54 6.62 -2.67
C VAL A 376 -17.02 6.40 -2.66
N LEU A 377 -16.24 7.38 -3.13
CA LEU A 377 -14.77 7.26 -3.11
C LEU A 377 -14.18 7.31 -1.70
N CYS A 378 -14.84 7.94 -0.74
CA CYS A 378 -14.45 7.87 0.68
C CYS A 378 -14.69 6.48 1.27
N VAL A 379 -15.75 5.80 0.84
CA VAL A 379 -15.99 4.38 1.19
C VAL A 379 -14.91 3.50 0.56
N ALA A 380 -14.61 3.68 -0.73
CA ALA A 380 -13.56 2.93 -1.41
C ALA A 380 -12.18 3.15 -0.78
N ARG A 381 -11.87 4.39 -0.35
CA ARG A 381 -10.69 4.73 0.46
C ARG A 381 -10.64 3.94 1.77
N ASN A 382 -11.76 3.85 2.50
CA ASN A 382 -11.81 3.11 3.75
C ASN A 382 -11.60 1.60 3.52
N VAL A 383 -12.19 1.04 2.47
CA VAL A 383 -11.94 -0.35 2.06
C VAL A 383 -10.47 -0.57 1.74
N ALA A 384 -9.84 0.29 0.93
CA ALA A 384 -8.42 0.20 0.62
C ALA A 384 -7.55 0.28 1.90
N CYS A 385 -7.89 1.19 2.82
CA CYS A 385 -7.24 1.29 4.12
C CYS A 385 -7.31 -0.02 4.91
N ASN A 386 -8.50 -0.63 4.98
CA ASN A 386 -8.76 -1.85 5.72
C ASN A 386 -8.06 -3.05 5.09
N VAL A 387 -8.20 -3.25 3.77
CA VAL A 387 -7.52 -4.32 3.03
C VAL A 387 -6.02 -4.27 3.26
N ARG A 388 -5.42 -3.09 3.13
CA ARG A 388 -3.98 -2.90 3.39
C ARG A 388 -3.62 -3.17 4.85
N GLY A 389 -4.41 -2.67 5.79
CA GLY A 389 -4.20 -2.86 7.22
C GLY A 389 -4.23 -4.35 7.62
N TRP A 390 -5.24 -5.08 7.17
CA TRP A 390 -5.39 -6.50 7.45
C TRP A 390 -4.34 -7.36 6.75
N PHE A 391 -4.02 -7.07 5.48
CA PHE A 391 -2.95 -7.75 4.76
C PHE A 391 -1.63 -7.68 5.53
N PHE A 392 -1.22 -6.49 5.96
CA PHE A 392 0.06 -6.35 6.67
C PHE A 392 0.00 -6.80 8.12
N LYS A 393 -1.17 -6.78 8.76
CA LYS A 393 -1.36 -7.40 10.07
C LYS A 393 -1.16 -8.91 9.97
N GLU A 394 -1.77 -9.56 8.98
CA GLU A 394 -1.60 -10.99 8.76
C GLU A 394 -0.14 -11.34 8.40
N PHE A 395 0.47 -10.55 7.50
CA PHE A 395 1.87 -10.72 7.13
C PHE A 395 2.83 -10.56 8.33
N ASP A 396 2.68 -9.51 9.14
CA ASP A 396 3.61 -9.22 10.24
C ASP A 396 3.35 -10.11 11.47
N GLU A 397 2.08 -10.22 11.89
CA GLU A 397 1.72 -10.84 13.17
C GLU A 397 1.50 -12.35 13.08
N ASN A 398 1.04 -12.87 11.94
CA ASN A 398 0.84 -14.30 11.74
C ASN A 398 1.99 -14.92 10.93
N LEU A 399 2.15 -14.53 9.67
CA LEU A 399 3.10 -15.17 8.76
C LEU A 399 4.54 -14.98 9.25
N SER A 400 5.03 -13.74 9.31
CA SER A 400 6.43 -13.45 9.61
C SER A 400 6.83 -13.88 11.02
N LYS A 401 5.93 -13.74 12.00
CA LYS A 401 6.17 -14.16 13.39
C LYS A 401 6.20 -15.68 13.55
N THR A 402 5.44 -16.41 12.74
CA THR A 402 5.47 -17.88 12.74
C THR A 402 6.74 -18.37 12.06
N LEU A 403 7.07 -17.83 10.88
CA LEU A 403 8.27 -18.21 10.13
C LEU A 403 9.57 -17.90 10.90
N SER A 404 9.61 -16.81 11.69
CA SER A 404 10.80 -16.46 12.50
C SER A 404 11.11 -17.44 13.63
N LYS A 405 10.18 -18.35 13.96
CA LYS A 405 10.37 -19.37 15.00
C LYS A 405 10.77 -20.73 14.44
N LEU A 406 10.79 -20.86 13.11
CA LEU A 406 11.13 -22.09 12.43
C LEU A 406 12.64 -22.27 12.37
N PHE A 407 13.04 -23.51 12.52
CA PHE A 407 14.39 -23.98 12.30
C PHE A 407 14.44 -24.88 11.09
N TYR A 408 15.65 -25.16 10.61
CA TYR A 408 15.90 -25.96 9.41
C TYR A 408 15.16 -27.31 9.42
N GLU A 409 15.10 -27.98 10.58
CA GLU A 409 14.53 -29.33 10.72
C GLU A 409 12.99 -29.34 10.73
N ASP A 410 12.34 -28.20 10.94
CA ASP A 410 10.89 -28.15 11.07
C ASP A 410 10.16 -28.57 9.78
N GLU A 411 8.96 -29.14 9.93
CA GLU A 411 8.19 -29.67 8.82
C GLU A 411 7.57 -28.56 7.95
N VAL A 412 7.79 -28.64 6.64
CA VAL A 412 7.28 -27.68 5.64
C VAL A 412 5.76 -27.70 5.49
N LYS A 413 5.10 -28.83 5.82
CA LYS A 413 3.64 -28.97 5.64
C LYS A 413 2.80 -28.07 6.56
N ASN A 414 3.39 -27.56 7.64
CA ASN A 414 2.70 -26.75 8.64
C ASN A 414 2.97 -25.24 8.47
N LEU A 415 3.50 -24.82 7.31
CA LEU A 415 3.75 -23.40 7.05
C LEU A 415 2.43 -22.63 6.91
N PRO A 416 2.33 -21.42 7.50
CA PRO A 416 1.17 -20.56 7.31
C PRO A 416 1.03 -20.15 5.84
N SER A 417 -0.21 -19.96 5.38
CA SER A 417 -0.46 -19.47 4.02
C SER A 417 -0.09 -17.99 3.89
N PRO A 418 0.45 -17.54 2.74
CA PRO A 418 0.60 -16.12 2.45
C PRO A 418 -0.75 -15.39 2.50
N PRO A 419 -0.76 -14.10 2.91
CA PRO A 419 -1.97 -13.29 2.88
C PRO A 419 -2.35 -12.90 1.45
N ASP A 420 -3.65 -12.86 1.18
CA ASP A 420 -4.22 -12.38 -0.09
C ASP A 420 -5.21 -11.24 0.16
N VAL A 421 -5.02 -10.11 -0.53
CA VAL A 421 -5.94 -8.97 -0.51
C VAL A 421 -7.40 -9.37 -0.74
N SER A 422 -7.68 -10.39 -1.55
CA SER A 422 -9.05 -10.86 -1.82
C SER A 422 -9.79 -11.32 -0.55
N THR A 423 -9.06 -11.72 0.48
CA THR A 423 -9.61 -12.21 1.76
C THR A 423 -10.17 -11.07 2.62
N TYR A 424 -9.78 -9.82 2.34
CA TYR A 424 -10.05 -8.67 3.20
C TYR A 424 -11.07 -7.68 2.63
N PHE A 425 -11.69 -7.98 1.49
CA PHE A 425 -12.85 -7.24 0.98
C PHE A 425 -14.11 -7.64 1.76
N MET A 426 -14.22 -7.15 3.00
CA MET A 426 -15.41 -7.36 3.83
C MET A 426 -16.00 -6.02 4.27
N PRO A 427 -17.34 -5.86 4.28
CA PRO A 427 -17.99 -4.71 4.89
C PRO A 427 -17.72 -4.73 6.41
N GLU A 428 -17.60 -3.58 7.03
CA GLU A 428 -17.53 -3.46 8.50
C GLU A 428 -18.72 -4.23 9.13
N GLY A 429 -18.46 -5.37 9.80
CA GLY A 429 -19.48 -6.13 10.52
C GLY A 429 -19.42 -7.67 10.53
N GLY A 430 -18.39 -8.33 10.01
CA GLY A 430 -18.44 -9.81 9.83
C GLY A 430 -17.21 -10.60 10.27
N TRP A 431 -16.82 -10.57 11.55
CA TRP A 431 -15.89 -11.54 12.16
C TRP A 431 -16.38 -12.02 13.53
N LEU A 432 -17.65 -12.44 13.60
CA LEU A 432 -18.11 -13.35 14.65
C LEU A 432 -18.59 -14.63 13.96
N VAL A 433 -17.69 -15.57 13.74
CA VAL A 433 -17.82 -17.02 14.02
C VAL A 433 -16.49 -17.67 13.62
N ASN A 434 -15.82 -18.26 14.62
CA ASN A 434 -14.61 -19.07 14.48
C ASN A 434 -14.85 -20.35 13.66
N GLY A 435 -13.85 -20.71 12.85
CA GLY A 435 -13.30 -22.06 12.73
C GLY A 435 -14.25 -23.24 12.46
N GLN A 436 -14.41 -23.60 11.19
CA GLN A 436 -14.32 -24.99 10.71
C GLN A 436 -14.39 -25.04 9.17
N ARG A 437 -13.40 -25.70 8.56
CA ARG A 437 -13.50 -26.24 7.20
C ARG A 437 -14.68 -27.21 7.15
N CYS A 438 -15.61 -27.01 6.21
CA CYS A 438 -16.44 -28.08 5.67
C CYS A 438 -16.61 -27.84 4.16
N ASP A 439 -16.13 -28.82 3.38
CA ASP A 439 -16.41 -29.01 1.97
C ASP A 439 -17.92 -29.02 1.71
N LEU A 440 -18.39 -28.35 0.66
CA LEU A 440 -19.56 -28.79 -0.10
C LEU A 440 -19.42 -28.44 -1.58
N SER A 441 -19.53 -29.48 -2.39
CA SER A 441 -19.48 -29.54 -3.85
C SER A 441 -20.86 -29.29 -4.50
N GLY A 442 -20.94 -28.25 -5.37
CA GLY A 442 -21.82 -28.07 -6.54
C GLY A 442 -23.37 -27.98 -6.37
N PRO A 443 -24.14 -27.68 -7.45
CA PRO A 443 -23.90 -26.77 -8.58
C PRO A 443 -24.99 -25.67 -8.75
N ASP A 444 -24.66 -24.64 -9.53
CA ASP A 444 -25.50 -23.64 -10.22
C ASP A 444 -26.94 -23.33 -9.75
N ARG A 445 -27.19 -22.05 -9.46
CA ARG A 445 -28.32 -21.28 -10.04
C ARG A 445 -28.17 -19.77 -9.86
N GLN A 446 -28.32 -19.08 -10.99
CA GLN A 446 -28.45 -17.64 -11.17
C GLN A 446 -29.58 -17.06 -10.32
N HIS A 447 -29.35 -15.94 -9.63
CA HIS A 447 -30.23 -14.77 -9.66
C HIS A 447 -29.61 -13.58 -8.91
N THR A 448 -29.15 -12.61 -9.68
CA THR A 448 -28.87 -11.25 -9.26
C THR A 448 -30.17 -10.60 -8.75
N ARG A 449 -30.21 -10.19 -7.48
CA ARG A 449 -31.20 -9.22 -6.98
C ARG A 449 -30.48 -8.00 -6.41
N GLN A 450 -30.51 -6.94 -7.22
CA GLN A 450 -30.43 -5.54 -6.82
C GLN A 450 -31.39 -5.28 -5.64
N ILE A 451 -30.89 -4.76 -4.52
CA ILE A 451 -31.75 -4.19 -3.49
C ILE A 451 -31.86 -2.70 -3.75
N SER A 452 -33.02 -2.31 -4.26
CA SER A 452 -33.54 -0.95 -4.29
C SER A 452 -33.99 -0.55 -2.88
N LEU A 453 -33.38 0.48 -2.30
CA LEU A 453 -33.94 1.14 -1.11
C LEU A 453 -35.12 2.03 -1.54
N GLY A 454 -36.33 1.49 -1.39
CA GLY A 454 -37.57 2.26 -1.44
C GLY A 454 -37.92 2.78 -0.04
N GLN A 455 -38.33 4.04 0.02
CA GLN A 455 -38.89 4.70 1.20
C GLN A 455 -40.17 3.97 1.67
N SER A 456 -40.26 3.66 2.96
CA SER A 456 -41.54 3.51 3.64
C SER A 456 -41.47 4.06 5.05
N THR A 457 -42.40 4.97 5.31
CA THR A 457 -42.68 5.70 6.54
C THR A 457 -43.22 4.80 7.67
N VAL A 458 -42.74 5.06 8.89
CA VAL A 458 -43.33 4.86 10.24
C VAL A 458 -44.20 3.63 10.52
N ASP A 459 -43.79 2.84 11.53
CA ASP A 459 -44.49 2.85 12.82
C ASP A 459 -43.63 2.31 13.97
N ALA A 460 -43.75 3.00 15.10
CA ALA A 460 -43.04 2.73 16.35
C ALA A 460 -43.77 1.68 17.19
N VAL A 461 -43.04 0.70 17.72
CA VAL A 461 -43.43 0.02 18.98
C VAL A 461 -42.20 -0.14 19.86
N THR A 462 -42.25 0.62 20.95
CA THR A 462 -41.34 0.65 22.08
C THR A 462 -41.47 -0.63 22.92
N VAL A 463 -40.35 -1.30 23.21
CA VAL A 463 -40.20 -2.08 24.46
C VAL A 463 -38.81 -1.77 25.00
N GLY A 464 -38.77 -1.04 26.11
CA GLY A 464 -37.56 -0.52 26.71
C GLY A 464 -36.77 -1.54 27.52
N LEU A 465 -35.47 -1.26 27.66
CA LEU A 465 -34.65 -1.75 28.76
C LEU A 465 -33.85 -0.59 29.37
N SER A 466 -34.17 -0.35 30.63
CA SER A 466 -33.46 0.31 31.72
C SER A 466 -32.09 0.95 31.45
N SER A 467 -32.03 2.25 31.75
CA SER A 467 -30.86 3.08 31.97
C SER A 467 -30.17 2.75 33.30
N HIS A 468 -28.92 2.31 33.27
CA HIS A 468 -27.90 2.70 34.25
C HIS A 468 -26.49 2.30 33.75
N VAL A 469 -25.54 3.23 33.94
CA VAL A 469 -24.08 3.10 33.82
C VAL A 469 -23.46 3.36 32.42
N MET A 470 -23.17 4.63 32.13
CA MET A 470 -21.83 5.17 31.80
C MET A 470 -21.96 6.56 31.16
N GLU A 471 -22.15 7.57 32.01
CA GLU A 471 -22.01 8.97 31.66
C GLU A 471 -20.79 9.52 32.44
N SER A 472 -19.59 9.34 31.89
CA SER A 472 -18.37 10.08 32.27
C SER A 472 -17.22 9.63 31.37
N ASN A 473 -16.90 10.45 30.35
CA ASN A 473 -15.55 10.72 29.82
C ASN A 473 -15.57 11.42 28.45
N SER A 474 -16.35 12.50 28.32
CA SER A 474 -16.32 13.33 27.12
C SER A 474 -16.30 14.84 27.38
N LYS A 475 -16.00 15.28 28.62
CA LYS A 475 -15.79 16.71 28.95
C LYS A 475 -14.37 17.11 29.34
N GLU A 476 -13.44 16.18 29.60
CA GLU A 476 -12.04 16.54 29.91
C GLU A 476 -11.11 16.73 28.67
N ALA A 477 -11.57 16.39 27.46
CA ALA A 477 -10.73 16.46 26.26
C ALA A 477 -10.78 17.83 25.54
N ARG A 478 -11.66 18.75 25.95
CA ARG A 478 -11.83 20.07 25.28
C ARG A 478 -11.29 21.28 26.05
N GLU A 479 -10.94 21.15 27.33
CA GLU A 479 -10.36 22.27 28.10
C GLU A 479 -8.83 22.27 28.21
N ARG A 480 -8.14 21.26 27.64
CA ARG A 480 -6.67 21.15 27.72
C ARG A 480 -5.91 21.78 26.55
N CYS A 481 -6.62 22.30 25.54
CA CYS A 481 -6.01 22.89 24.34
C CYS A 481 -5.92 24.42 24.34
N GLU A 482 -6.55 25.11 25.30
CA GLU A 482 -6.55 26.59 25.35
C GLU A 482 -5.64 27.21 26.43
N SER A 483 -4.91 26.40 27.22
CA SER A 483 -4.02 26.89 28.29
C SER A 483 -2.53 26.92 27.94
N ASN A 484 -2.11 26.48 26.74
CA ASN A 484 -0.69 26.45 26.34
C ASN A 484 -0.24 27.56 25.40
N GLN A 485 -1.09 28.57 25.13
CA GLN A 485 -0.75 29.72 24.26
C GLN A 485 -0.45 31.03 25.01
N LYS A 486 -0.33 31.01 26.34
CA LYS A 486 -0.15 32.24 27.15
C LYS A 486 1.16 32.39 27.94
N ASN A 487 2.18 31.55 27.70
CA ASN A 487 3.50 31.72 28.35
C ASN A 487 4.66 31.79 27.33
N LEU A 488 4.50 32.60 26.28
CA LEU A 488 5.58 33.00 25.38
C LEU A 488 5.60 34.53 25.24
N SER A 489 5.86 35.21 26.36
CA SER A 489 6.29 36.60 26.34
C SER A 489 6.99 36.92 27.66
N GLU A 490 8.31 36.77 27.70
CA GLU A 490 9.23 37.63 28.47
C GLU A 490 10.68 37.15 28.30
N ARG A 491 11.50 38.01 27.64
CA ARG A 491 12.95 38.32 27.81
C ARG A 491 13.95 37.17 28.04
N SER A 492 15.18 37.14 27.51
CA SER A 492 16.07 38.15 26.91
C SER A 492 17.34 37.44 26.43
N HIS A 493 18.06 37.99 25.43
CA HIS A 493 19.41 37.56 25.07
C HIS A 493 20.39 37.61 26.27
N PRO A 494 21.37 36.70 26.33
CA PRO A 494 22.75 37.16 26.38
C PRO A 494 23.75 36.36 25.52
N SER A 495 24.84 37.05 25.28
CA SER A 495 26.08 36.73 24.58
C SER A 495 26.93 35.61 25.20
N GLY A 496 27.63 34.86 24.35
CA GLY A 496 29.06 34.52 24.48
C GLY A 496 29.51 33.48 25.52
N THR A 497 30.44 32.63 25.07
CA THR A 497 31.36 31.71 25.78
C THR A 497 30.83 30.33 26.19
N GLY A 498 31.58 29.30 25.78
CA GLY A 498 31.22 27.91 25.89
C GLY A 498 31.39 27.34 27.30
N ASN A 499 30.46 26.45 27.64
CA ASN A 499 30.60 25.35 28.59
C ASN A 499 29.51 24.33 28.21
N GLU A 500 29.85 23.03 28.16
CA GLU A 500 28.90 21.95 27.91
C GLU A 500 27.84 21.92 29.02
N GLU A 501 26.64 22.45 28.74
CA GLU A 501 25.48 22.33 29.63
C GLU A 501 24.97 20.88 29.57
N LEU A 502 25.37 20.06 30.54
CA LEU A 502 24.72 18.78 30.83
C LEU A 502 23.24 19.04 31.17
N LEU A 503 22.36 18.37 30.44
CA LEU A 503 20.93 18.47 30.67
C LEU A 503 20.57 18.01 32.09
N PRO A 504 19.57 18.62 32.74
CA PRO A 504 19.12 18.14 34.04
C PRO A 504 18.70 16.66 33.97
N PRO A 505 19.03 15.83 34.98
CA PRO A 505 18.56 14.45 35.11
C PRO A 505 17.03 14.29 35.23
N SER A 506 16.22 15.32 35.00
CA SER A 506 14.77 15.21 34.83
C SER A 506 14.33 15.29 33.36
N MET A 507 15.28 15.51 32.43
CA MET A 507 15.00 15.83 31.04
C MET A 507 15.47 14.78 30.03
N TYR A 508 16.45 13.91 30.35
CA TYR A 508 16.94 12.88 29.40
C TYR A 508 15.82 11.96 28.89
N VAL A 509 14.97 11.44 29.77
CA VAL A 509 13.84 10.57 29.36
C VAL A 509 12.89 11.32 28.41
N LYS A 510 12.58 12.59 28.70
CA LYS A 510 11.69 13.41 27.86
C LYS A 510 12.29 13.67 26.48
N LYS A 511 13.58 14.04 26.41
CA LYS A 511 14.27 14.25 25.14
C LYS A 511 14.39 12.97 24.34
N LEU A 512 14.69 11.85 24.98
CA LEU A 512 14.77 10.56 24.30
C LEU A 512 13.40 10.12 23.76
N GLN A 513 12.31 10.40 24.49
CA GLN A 513 10.94 10.21 24.00
C GLN A 513 10.59 11.13 22.83
N GLU A 514 11.03 12.39 22.85
CA GLU A 514 10.84 13.33 21.75
C GLU A 514 11.57 12.86 20.49
N ILE A 515 12.81 12.41 20.61
CA ILE A 515 13.58 11.81 19.50
C ILE A 515 12.86 10.57 18.97
N GLY A 516 12.41 9.67 19.86
CA GLY A 516 11.63 8.51 19.47
C GLY A 516 10.37 8.90 18.68
N LYS A 517 9.65 9.94 19.13
CA LYS A 517 8.46 10.46 18.43
C LYS A 517 8.80 11.02 17.04
N ARG A 518 9.89 11.79 16.90
CA ARG A 518 10.32 12.34 15.60
C ARG A 518 10.78 11.25 14.62
N CYS A 519 11.28 10.13 15.14
CA CYS A 519 11.70 8.98 14.33
C CYS A 519 10.61 7.90 14.14
N ASP A 520 9.36 8.14 14.61
CA ASP A 520 8.28 7.15 14.68
C ASP A 520 8.67 5.81 15.35
N LEU A 521 9.59 5.88 16.32
CA LEU A 521 10.08 4.74 17.09
C LEU A 521 9.60 4.81 18.54
N LYS A 522 8.90 3.77 19.00
CA LYS A 522 8.48 3.68 20.40
C LYS A 522 9.67 3.42 21.32
N VAL A 523 9.89 4.33 22.26
CA VAL A 523 10.87 4.19 23.34
C VAL A 523 10.29 3.29 24.43
N LYS A 524 10.95 2.16 24.71
CA LYS A 524 10.54 1.23 25.77
C LYS A 524 11.65 1.05 26.78
N TYR A 525 11.29 0.99 28.06
CA TYR A 525 12.20 0.66 29.15
C TYR A 525 11.89 -0.75 29.66
N LYS A 526 12.94 -1.52 29.97
CA LYS A 526 12.86 -2.76 30.74
C LYS A 526 13.66 -2.59 32.02
N PHE A 527 13.09 -3.02 33.13
CA PHE A 527 13.68 -2.87 34.46
C PHE A 527 13.97 -4.22 35.09
N PHE A 528 15.08 -4.30 35.81
CA PHE A 528 15.52 -5.50 36.52
C PHE A 528 16.11 -5.09 37.88
N VAL A 529 15.97 -5.98 38.88
CA VAL A 529 16.55 -5.78 40.22
C VAL A 529 17.68 -6.78 40.40
N GLY A 530 18.86 -6.31 40.82
CA GLY A 530 20.01 -7.17 41.08
C GLY A 530 19.80 -8.03 42.34
N THR A 531 20.27 -9.27 42.31
CA THR A 531 20.09 -10.27 43.38
C THR A 531 21.20 -10.26 44.44
N GLY A 532 21.88 -9.13 44.64
CA GLY A 532 22.99 -8.99 45.59
C GLY A 532 22.60 -8.26 46.89
N ASP A 533 23.50 -8.26 47.88
CA ASP A 533 23.29 -7.70 49.23
C ASP A 533 22.96 -6.20 49.27
N ASN A 534 23.17 -5.48 48.17
CA ASN A 534 22.74 -4.10 47.98
C ASN A 534 21.68 -4.02 46.88
N LEU A 535 20.47 -3.55 47.25
CA LEU A 535 19.35 -3.37 46.33
C LEU A 535 19.74 -2.39 45.20
N GLN A 536 19.91 -2.92 43.99
CA GLN A 536 20.35 -2.15 42.83
C GLN A 536 19.39 -2.36 41.65
N PHE A 537 19.00 -1.26 41.02
CA PHE A 537 18.06 -1.27 39.90
C PHE A 537 18.81 -1.08 38.58
N PHE A 538 18.39 -1.84 37.57
CA PHE A 538 18.92 -1.80 36.22
C PHE A 538 17.79 -1.40 35.28
N ALA A 539 18.09 -0.54 34.31
CA ALA A 539 17.18 -0.17 33.25
C ALA A 539 17.87 -0.33 31.90
N GLU A 540 17.14 -0.87 30.93
CA GLU A 540 17.56 -0.90 29.54
C GLU A 540 16.53 -0.15 28.71
N VAL A 541 17.00 0.71 27.80
CA VAL A 541 16.14 1.48 26.91
C VAL A 541 16.29 1.03 25.46
N PHE A 542 15.14 0.91 24.78
CA PHE A 542 15.03 0.38 23.44
C PHE A 542 14.30 1.36 22.51
N PHE A 543 14.80 1.48 21.28
CA PHE A 543 14.03 2.00 20.15
C PHE A 543 13.58 0.80 19.31
N GLY A 544 12.27 0.55 19.26
CA GLY A 544 11.74 -0.66 18.63
C GLY A 544 12.27 -1.94 19.30
N CYS A 545 13.06 -2.72 18.56
CA CYS A 545 13.70 -3.96 19.03
C CYS A 545 15.19 -3.81 19.38
N ARG A 546 15.79 -2.64 19.12
CA ARG A 546 17.23 -2.39 19.35
C ARG A 546 17.44 -1.77 20.72
N LYS A 547 18.33 -2.37 21.53
CA LYS A 547 18.81 -1.75 22.78
C LYS A 547 19.71 -0.57 22.43
N VAL A 548 19.37 0.61 22.95
CA VAL A 548 20.08 1.86 22.65
C VAL A 548 20.76 2.46 23.88
N GLY A 549 20.43 2.01 25.10
CA GLY A 549 21.18 2.37 26.29
C GLY A 549 20.88 1.51 27.50
N ASP A 550 21.71 1.61 28.53
CA ASP A 550 21.55 0.94 29.81
C ASP A 550 21.97 1.83 31.00
N GLY A 551 21.37 1.58 32.16
CA GLY A 551 21.52 2.41 33.34
C GLY A 551 21.42 1.64 34.64
N ARG A 552 22.21 2.07 35.64
CA ARG A 552 22.26 1.46 36.98
C ARG A 552 22.02 2.50 38.07
N GLY A 553 21.02 2.27 38.91
CA GLY A 553 20.52 3.22 39.90
C GLY A 553 20.27 2.61 41.29
N LYS A 554 20.22 3.48 42.30
CA LYS A 554 19.73 3.11 43.65
C LYS A 554 18.21 3.01 43.70
N THR A 555 17.53 3.65 42.75
CA THR A 555 16.10 3.53 42.49
C THR A 555 15.85 3.20 41.02
N GLU A 556 14.67 2.67 40.69
CA GLU A 556 14.23 2.42 39.31
C GLU A 556 14.25 3.69 38.47
N LYS A 557 13.87 4.83 39.06
CA LYS A 557 13.91 6.15 38.41
C LYS A 557 15.33 6.60 38.07
N ASP A 558 16.28 6.39 38.98
CA ASP A 558 17.69 6.71 38.73
C ASP A 558 18.29 5.81 37.64
N ALA A 559 17.91 4.53 37.62
CA ALA A 559 18.33 3.60 36.59
C ALA A 559 17.77 4.01 35.22
N GLN A 560 16.48 4.39 35.18
CA GLN A 560 15.81 4.88 33.98
C GLN A 560 16.50 6.11 33.40
N GLN A 561 16.83 7.07 34.27
CA GLN A 561 17.43 8.32 33.83
C GLN A 561 18.84 8.11 33.26
N LYS A 562 19.64 7.25 33.90
CA LYS A 562 20.99 6.91 33.40
C LYS A 562 20.94 6.11 32.10
N ALA A 563 19.95 5.23 31.94
CA ALA A 563 19.75 4.52 30.67
C ALA A 563 19.37 5.49 29.53
N ALA A 564 18.58 6.53 29.85
CA ALA A 564 18.22 7.55 28.88
C ALA A 564 19.40 8.46 28.52
N GLU A 565 20.24 8.82 29.49
CA GLU A 565 21.47 9.58 29.29
C GLU A 565 22.47 8.84 28.39
N ASP A 566 22.76 7.57 28.72
CA ASP A 566 23.65 6.70 27.94
C ASP A 566 23.15 6.54 26.48
N ALA A 567 21.84 6.38 26.29
CA ALA A 567 21.25 6.32 24.96
C ALA A 567 21.43 7.64 24.17
N LEU A 568 21.20 8.79 24.80
CA LEU A 568 21.38 10.09 24.14
C LEU A 568 22.85 10.33 23.76
N GLN A 569 23.80 9.93 24.61
CA GLN A 569 25.22 10.06 24.32
C GLN A 569 25.65 9.15 23.15
N LYS A 570 25.19 7.90 23.13
CA LYS A 570 25.45 6.96 22.02
C LYS A 570 24.85 7.44 20.70
N LEU A 571 23.63 7.98 20.73
CA LEU A 571 22.97 8.56 19.55
C LEU A 571 23.69 9.83 19.06
N GLY A 572 24.10 10.70 19.98
CA GLY A 572 24.86 11.91 19.66
C GLY A 572 26.21 11.60 19.02
N ASN A 573 26.98 10.68 19.60
CA ASN A 573 28.28 10.25 19.05
C ASN A 573 28.13 9.58 17.68
N GLY A 574 27.07 8.78 17.49
CA GLY A 574 26.74 8.19 16.19
C GLY A 574 26.40 9.24 15.13
N TYR A 575 25.65 10.28 15.50
CA TYR A 575 25.32 11.40 14.61
C TYR A 575 26.56 12.22 14.24
N VAL A 576 27.40 12.58 15.21
CA VAL A 576 28.63 13.34 14.96
C VAL A 576 29.59 12.55 14.05
N SER A 577 29.72 11.25 14.27
CA SER A 577 30.54 10.36 13.41
C SER A 577 29.97 10.28 11.99
N TYR A 578 28.65 10.19 11.85
CA TYR A 578 27.96 10.16 10.56
C TYR A 578 28.14 11.47 9.78
N VAL A 579 27.95 12.62 10.44
CA VAL A 579 28.08 13.95 9.83
C VAL A 579 29.55 14.26 9.48
N SER A 580 30.51 13.82 10.30
CA SER A 580 31.94 13.97 10.00
C SER A 580 32.38 13.16 8.79
N ALA A 581 31.70 12.04 8.52
CA ALA A 581 31.94 11.20 7.34
C ALA A 581 31.18 11.67 6.08
N HIS A 582 30.20 12.58 6.21
CA HIS A 582 29.35 13.07 5.12
C HIS A 582 29.12 14.61 5.23
N PRO A 583 30.12 15.44 4.91
CA PRO A 583 30.06 16.90 5.10
C PRO A 583 28.96 17.60 4.29
N GLU A 584 28.55 17.01 3.17
CA GLU A 584 27.46 17.49 2.30
C GLU A 584 26.08 17.59 2.99
N VAL A 585 25.86 16.90 4.11
CA VAL A 585 24.55 16.87 4.80
C VAL A 585 24.24 18.17 5.56
N ILE A 586 25.22 19.06 5.79
CA ILE A 586 25.04 20.27 6.62
C ILE A 586 24.42 21.45 5.84
N ASN A 587 24.33 21.39 4.50
CA ASN A 587 23.89 22.51 3.65
C ASN A 587 22.50 22.32 3.00
N LEU A 588 21.50 21.93 3.77
CA LEU A 588 20.10 22.04 3.35
C LEU A 588 19.32 22.80 4.44
N LYS A 589 19.06 24.09 4.17
CA LYS A 589 18.11 24.93 4.90
C LYS A 589 16.72 24.78 4.30
#